data_AF-A0A1S1GUS0-F1
#
_entry.id   AF-A0A1S1GUS0-F1
#
_cell.length_a   1.000
_cell.length_b   1.000
_cell.length_c   1.000
_cell.angle_alpha   90.00
_cell.angle_beta   90.00
_cell.angle_gamma   90.00
#
_symmetry.space_group_name_H-M   'P 1'
#
loop_
_entity.id
_entity.type
_entity.pdbx_description
1 polymer ?
#
loop_
_entity_poly.entity_id
_entity_poly.type
_entity_poly.pdbx_seq_one_letter_code
_entity_poly.pdbx_strand_id
1 'polypeptide(L)' 'MAKEQESKLNYHEEENAMVTDLDDLKELGEEMEQISEENDEDKLNQSHDEDVRSDLQDK' A
#
# COMPACT_ATOMS: atom_id res chain seq x y z
N MET A 1 -25.01 21.22 31.86
CA MET A 1 -23.55 21.00 31.77
C MET A 1 -23.37 19.72 30.96
N ALA A 2 -23.26 19.88 29.63
CA ALA A 2 -23.09 18.76 28.72
C ALA A 2 -21.68 18.22 28.96
N LYS A 3 -21.61 16.93 29.31
CA LYS A 3 -20.38 16.22 29.59
C LYS A 3 -19.41 16.49 28.44
N GLU A 4 -18.28 17.10 28.79
CA GLU A 4 -17.08 17.15 27.98
C GLU A 4 -16.74 15.70 27.60
N GLN A 5 -17.23 15.26 26.45
CA GLN A 5 -16.57 14.23 25.68
C GLN A 5 -15.32 14.93 25.15
N GLU A 6 -14.32 15.08 26.01
CA GLU A 6 -12.96 15.31 25.56
C GLU A 6 -12.67 14.17 24.60
N SER A 7 -12.75 14.50 23.31
CA SER A 7 -12.10 13.77 22.25
C SER A 7 -10.73 13.45 22.80
N LYS A 8 -10.51 12.18 23.18
CA LYS A 8 -9.16 11.65 23.35
C LYS A 8 -8.56 11.71 21.97
N LEU A 9 -8.08 12.90 21.61
CA LEU A 9 -7.35 13.17 20.40
C LEU A 9 -6.25 12.12 20.38
N ASN A 10 -6.15 11.44 19.26
CA ASN A 10 -5.16 10.42 19.01
C ASN A 10 -3.77 11.10 19.03
N TYR A 11 -3.21 11.32 20.22
CA TYR A 11 -1.96 12.08 20.44
C TYR A 11 -0.74 11.45 19.74
N HIS A 12 -0.90 10.26 19.13
CA HIS A 12 0.12 9.53 18.40
C HIS A 12 -0.15 9.46 16.89
N GLU A 13 -1.17 10.17 16.38
CA GLU A 13 -1.49 10.14 14.95
C GLU A 13 -0.40 10.81 14.10
N GLU A 14 0.23 11.87 14.63
CA GLU A 14 1.41 12.51 14.04
C GLU A 14 2.64 11.59 14.04
N GLU A 15 2.80 10.74 15.06
CA GLU A 15 3.94 9.83 15.19
C GLU A 15 3.85 8.63 14.22
N ASN A 16 2.62 8.24 13.83
CA ASN A 16 2.37 7.15 12.88
C ASN A 16 2.06 7.65 11.46
N ALA A 17 2.28 8.94 11.18
CA ALA A 17 2.06 9.50 9.86
C ALA A 17 3.07 8.90 8.88
N MET A 18 2.58 8.11 7.91
CA MET A 18 3.42 7.53 6.85
C MET A 18 3.92 8.58 5.84
N VAL A 19 3.34 9.78 5.87
CA VAL A 19 3.67 10.90 5.02
C VAL A 19 3.42 12.17 5.81
N THR A 20 4.42 13.03 5.90
CA THR A 20 4.32 14.31 6.61
C THR A 20 4.34 15.50 5.66
N ASP A 21 5.03 15.38 4.52
CA ASP A 21 5.10 16.44 3.51
C ASP A 21 5.13 15.92 2.07
N LEU A 22 5.34 16.83 1.11
CA LEU A 22 5.36 16.52 -0.31
C LEU A 22 6.63 15.74 -0.71
N ASP A 23 7.72 15.91 0.01
CA ASP A 23 8.98 15.24 -0.33
C ASP A 23 8.91 13.77 0.11
N ASP A 24 8.28 13.45 1.24
CA ASP A 24 7.95 12.08 1.65
C ASP A 24 7.10 11.35 0.59
N LEU A 25 6.13 12.05 -0.04
CA LEU A 25 5.31 11.48 -1.11
C LEU A 25 6.12 11.14 -2.36
N LYS A 26 7.13 11.95 -2.68
CA LYS A 26 7.99 11.70 -3.85
C LYS A 26 8.89 10.51 -3.59
N GLU A 27 9.53 10.46 -2.43
CA GLU A 27 10.39 9.35 -2.03
C GLU A 27 9.60 8.03 -2.05
N LEU A 28 8.40 8.00 -1.47
CA LEU A 28 7.52 6.83 -1.53
C LEU A 28 7.14 6.46 -2.98
N GLY A 29 6.91 7.45 -3.85
CA GLY A 29 6.61 7.22 -5.26
C GLY A 29 7.78 6.57 -6.01
N GLU A 30 9.01 7.02 -5.75
CA GLU A 30 10.24 6.47 -6.35
C GLU A 30 10.49 5.02 -5.88
N GLU A 31 10.30 4.75 -4.59
CA GLU A 31 10.41 3.38 -4.05
C GLU A 31 9.35 2.45 -4.68
N MET A 32 8.12 2.92 -4.85
CA MET A 32 7.05 2.15 -5.47
C MET A 32 7.32 1.86 -6.95
N GLU A 33 7.92 2.80 -7.69
CA GLU A 33 8.30 2.59 -9.08
C GLU A 33 9.36 1.49 -9.20
N GLN A 34 10.43 1.53 -8.38
CA GLN A 34 11.47 0.51 -8.35
C GLN A 34 10.91 -0.88 -8.03
N ILE A 35 10.06 -0.98 -6.99
CA ILE A 35 9.44 -2.25 -6.59
C ILE A 35 8.47 -2.74 -7.68
N SER A 36 7.76 -1.84 -8.36
CA SER A 36 6.86 -2.21 -9.45
C SER A 36 7.63 -2.78 -10.63
N GLU A 37 8.76 -2.17 -11.01
CA GLU A 37 9.62 -2.65 -12.09
C GLU A 37 10.24 -4.01 -11.76
N GLU A 38 10.80 -4.18 -10.56
CA GLU A 38 11.38 -5.44 -10.11
C GLU A 38 10.32 -6.55 -10.06
N ASN A 39 9.13 -6.26 -9.51
CA ASN A 39 8.03 -7.22 -9.48
C ASN A 39 7.51 -7.59 -10.88
N ASP A 40 7.46 -6.66 -11.82
CA ASP A 40 7.03 -6.95 -13.20
C ASP A 40 8.07 -7.81 -13.92
N GLU A 41 9.36 -7.52 -13.76
CA GLU A 41 10.46 -8.33 -14.33
C GLU A 41 10.49 -9.76 -13.75
N ASP A 42 10.31 -9.88 -12.44
CA ASP A 42 10.27 -11.17 -11.75
C ASP A 42 9.03 -11.98 -12.12
N LYS A 43 7.84 -11.35 -12.20
CA LYS A 43 6.61 -12.03 -12.61
C LYS A 43 6.58 -12.40 -14.08
N LEU A 44 7.22 -11.62 -14.94
CA LEU A 44 7.27 -11.91 -16.38
C LEU A 44 7.90 -13.27 -16.68
N ASN A 45 8.88 -13.68 -15.86
CA ASN A 45 9.59 -14.95 -16.01
C ASN A 45 9.03 -16.09 -15.14
N GLN A 46 8.01 -15.83 -14.31
CA GLN A 46 7.40 -16.85 -13.48
C GLN A 46 6.42 -17.72 -14.27
N SER A 47 6.68 -19.03 -14.32
CA SER A 47 5.70 -20.02 -14.77
C SER A 47 4.50 -20.03 -13.81
N HIS A 48 3.32 -19.65 -14.29
CA HIS A 48 2.08 -19.75 -13.52
C HIS A 48 1.47 -21.14 -13.70
N ASP A 49 1.03 -21.73 -12.60
CA ASP A 49 0.28 -22.97 -12.64
C ASP A 49 -1.08 -22.71 -13.32
N GLU A 50 -1.37 -23.49 -14.35
CA GLU A 50 -2.60 -23.35 -15.16
C GLU A 50 -3.84 -23.70 -14.33
N ASP A 51 -3.70 -24.54 -13.29
CA ASP A 51 -4.81 -24.99 -12.44
C ASP A 51 -5.32 -23.89 -11.48
N VAL A 52 -4.53 -22.83 -11.24
CA VAL A 52 -4.92 -21.68 -10.40
C VAL A 52 -5.60 -20.57 -11.21
N ARG A 53 -5.62 -20.66 -12.54
CA ARG A 53 -6.31 -19.69 -13.41
C ARG A 53 -7.81 -19.96 -13.40
N SER A 54 -8.49 -19.37 -12.41
CA SER A 54 -9.94 -19.47 -12.25
C SER A 54 -10.72 -18.87 -13.42
N ASP A 55 -10.12 -17.97 -14.22
CA ASP A 55 -10.73 -17.37 -15.41
C ASP A 55 -10.91 -18.36 -16.58
N LEU A 56 -10.18 -19.48 -16.58
CA LEU A 56 -10.28 -20.54 -17.57
C LEU A 56 -11.35 -21.60 -17.25
N GLN A 57 -11.92 -21.59 -16.05
CA GLN A 57 -12.89 -22.60 -15.60
C GLN A 57 -14.36 -22.28 -15.96
N ASP A 58 -14.67 -21.09 -16.48
CA ASP A 58 -16.03 -20.69 -16.88
C ASP A 58 -16.22 -20.66 -18.41
N LYS A 59 -16.17 -21.84 -19.07
CA LYS A 59 -16.65 -22.02 -20.45
C LYS A 59 -17.60 -23.20 -20.61
#